data_AF-A0A453I6G1-F1
#
_entry.id   AF-A0A453I6G1-F1
#
_cell.length_a   1.000
_cell.length_b   1.000
_cell.length_c   1.000
_cell.angle_alpha   90.00
_cell.angle_beta   90.00
_cell.angle_gamma   90.00
#
_symmetry.space_group_name_H-M   'P 1'
#
loop_
_entity.id
_entity.type
_entity.pdbx_description
1 polymer ?
#
loop_
_entity_poly.entity_id
_entity_poly.type
_entity_poly.pdbx_seq_one_letter_code
_entity_poly.pdbx_strand_id
1 'polypeptide(L)'
;MEGRVAGDVELDSAVFQVSLTKNRYEAIACNGESAESVASGPFDQLVLHLEDAKNFQSRSSSGSFKLLLAGDAKGSTWFTKSTLERFLHIINSPDASKTANGILQEMSQLEETRKFHDYLQSKVS
;
A
#
# COMPACT_ATOMS: atom_id res chain seq x y z
N MET A 1 -19.76 -0.21 -18.17
CA MET A 1 -19.16 -0.35 -19.51
C MET A 1 -17.69 -0.64 -19.27
N GLU A 2 -17.31 -1.91 -19.37
CA GLU A 2 -15.97 -2.39 -18.97
C GLU A 2 -15.06 -2.33 -20.20
N GLY A 3 -14.59 -1.12 -20.49
CA GLY A 3 -13.60 -0.88 -21.55
C GLY A 3 -12.21 -1.15 -21.01
N ARG A 4 -11.45 -2.04 -21.67
CA ARG A 4 -10.03 -2.26 -21.33
C ARG A 4 -9.22 -1.00 -21.58
N VAL A 5 -8.34 -0.68 -20.65
CA VAL A 5 -7.38 0.41 -20.71
C VAL A 5 -6.05 -0.18 -21.19
N ALA A 6 -5.48 0.37 -22.28
CA ALA A 6 -4.18 -0.07 -22.78
C ALA A 6 -3.05 0.29 -21.80
N GLY A 7 -2.01 -0.53 -21.70
CA GLY A 7 -0.95 -0.39 -20.68
C GLY A 7 -0.22 0.96 -20.73
N ASP A 8 0.15 1.40 -21.93
CA ASP A 8 0.91 2.64 -22.17
C ASP A 8 0.01 3.89 -22.28
N VAL A 9 -1.31 3.73 -22.10
CA VAL A 9 -2.22 4.87 -22.19
C VAL A 9 -2.13 5.71 -20.91
N GLU A 10 -2.10 7.02 -21.08
CA GLU A 10 -2.20 7.97 -19.97
C GLU A 10 -3.56 7.83 -19.28
N LEU A 11 -3.55 7.88 -17.96
CA LEU A 11 -4.76 7.85 -17.15
C LEU A 11 -5.16 9.27 -16.77
N ASP A 12 -6.47 9.53 -16.78
CA ASP A 12 -7.00 10.76 -16.19
C ASP A 12 -6.98 10.69 -14.67
N SER A 13 -7.13 9.47 -14.12
CA SER A 13 -7.19 9.24 -12.69
C SER A 13 -7.07 7.77 -12.31
N ALA A 14 -6.86 7.53 -11.03
CA ALA A 14 -7.03 6.22 -10.42
C ALA A 14 -7.99 6.30 -9.23
N VAL A 15 -8.93 5.37 -9.13
CA VAL A 15 -9.87 5.27 -8.01
C VAL A 15 -9.49 4.08 -7.14
N PHE A 16 -9.40 4.29 -5.84
CA PHE A 16 -9.11 3.26 -4.86
C PHE A 16 -10.36 3.01 -4.02
N GLN A 17 -10.95 1.82 -4.17
CA GLN A 17 -12.03 1.35 -3.31
C GLN A 17 -11.43 0.65 -2.09
N VAL A 18 -11.82 1.06 -0.89
CA VAL A 18 -11.18 0.64 0.36
C VAL A 18 -12.17 -0.06 1.29
N SER A 19 -11.74 -1.21 1.80
CA SER A 19 -12.38 -1.92 2.91
C SER A 19 -11.44 -1.96 4.10
N LEU A 20 -11.59 -1.00 5.03
CA LEU A 20 -10.76 -0.94 6.24
C LEU A 20 -10.93 -2.17 7.12
N THR A 21 -12.16 -2.71 7.21
CA THR A 21 -12.45 -3.92 7.99
C THR A 21 -11.69 -5.15 7.49
N LYS A 22 -11.43 -5.22 6.18
CA LYS A 22 -10.65 -6.30 5.57
C LYS A 22 -9.17 -5.93 5.39
N ASN A 23 -8.78 -4.69 5.69
CA ASN A 23 -7.48 -4.13 5.36
C ASN A 23 -7.12 -4.33 3.87
N ARG A 24 -8.06 -4.04 2.95
CA ARG A 24 -7.86 -4.25 1.51
C ARG A 24 -8.29 -3.04 0.70
N TYR A 25 -7.67 -2.88 -0.45
CA TYR A 25 -8.12 -1.98 -1.50
C TYR A 25 -8.22 -2.68 -2.85
N GLU A 26 -9.01 -2.11 -3.76
CA GLU A 26 -9.01 -2.37 -5.19
C GLU A 26 -8.75 -1.06 -5.94
N ALA A 27 -7.79 -1.06 -6.86
CA ALA A 27 -7.42 0.09 -7.68
C ALA A 27 -8.00 -0.03 -9.08
N ILE A 28 -8.63 1.03 -9.53
CA ILE A 28 -9.25 1.15 -10.85
C ILE A 28 -8.54 2.27 -11.61
N ALA A 29 -7.97 1.94 -12.75
CA ALA A 29 -7.42 2.89 -13.70
C ALA A 29 -8.54 3.49 -14.56
N CYS A 30 -8.52 4.81 -14.77
CA CYS A 30 -9.54 5.51 -15.54
C CYS A 30 -8.92 6.37 -16.65
N ASN A 31 -9.42 6.22 -17.88
CA ASN A 31 -9.13 7.07 -19.04
C ASN A 31 -10.43 7.33 -19.81
N GLY A 32 -10.91 8.56 -19.81
CA GLY A 32 -12.17 8.99 -20.41
C GLY A 32 -13.33 8.18 -19.86
N GLU A 33 -14.00 7.47 -20.76
CA GLU A 33 -15.13 6.57 -20.43
C GLU A 33 -14.68 5.14 -20.07
N SER A 34 -13.39 4.84 -20.21
CA SER A 34 -12.82 3.53 -19.89
C SER A 34 -12.36 3.47 -18.44
N ALA A 35 -12.68 2.37 -17.78
CA ALA A 35 -12.25 2.09 -16.42
C ALA A 35 -11.99 0.59 -16.27
N GLU A 36 -10.87 0.23 -15.64
CA GLU A 36 -10.45 -1.16 -15.47
C GLU A 36 -9.82 -1.36 -14.08
N SER A 37 -10.17 -2.45 -13.40
CA SER A 37 -9.48 -2.87 -12.18
C SER A 37 -8.09 -3.41 -12.52
N VAL A 38 -7.06 -2.83 -11.90
CA VAL A 38 -5.66 -3.11 -12.27
C VAL A 38 -4.88 -3.82 -11.17
N ALA A 39 -5.27 -3.66 -9.91
CA ALA A 39 -4.66 -4.36 -8.80
C ALA A 39 -5.55 -4.33 -7.54
N SER A 40 -5.31 -5.28 -6.64
CA SER A 40 -5.80 -5.23 -5.27
C SER A 40 -4.67 -5.57 -4.31
N GLY A 41 -4.73 -5.04 -3.09
CA GLY A 41 -3.67 -5.24 -2.12
C GLY A 41 -4.04 -4.87 -0.69
N PRO A 42 -3.12 -5.09 0.26
CA PRO A 42 -3.27 -4.64 1.64
C PRO A 42 -3.36 -3.11 1.72
N PHE A 43 -4.33 -2.58 2.44
CA PHE A 43 -4.52 -1.12 2.52
C PHE A 43 -3.47 -0.45 3.42
N ASP A 44 -3.01 -1.13 4.47
CA ASP A 44 -1.92 -0.67 5.33
C ASP A 44 -0.63 -0.35 4.57
N GLN A 45 -0.24 -1.17 3.58
CA GLN A 45 0.92 -0.91 2.72
C GLN A 45 0.70 0.36 1.88
N LEU A 46 -0.51 0.53 1.34
CA LEU A 46 -0.85 1.71 0.53
C LEU A 46 -0.74 3.01 1.36
N VAL A 47 -1.16 2.99 2.64
CA VAL A 47 -1.08 4.13 3.55
C VAL A 47 0.36 4.57 3.83
N LEU A 48 1.34 3.65 3.79
CA LEU A 48 2.76 3.99 4.00
C LEU A 48 3.37 4.79 2.84
N HIS A 49 2.80 4.65 1.64
CA HIS A 49 3.39 5.17 0.41
C HIS A 49 2.53 6.22 -0.31
N LEU A 50 1.29 6.43 0.12
CA LEU A 50 0.37 7.36 -0.53
C LEU A 50 -0.34 8.27 0.48
N GLU A 51 -0.07 9.58 0.37
CA GLU A 51 -0.63 10.58 1.29
C GLU A 51 -2.16 10.67 1.22
N ASP A 52 -2.76 10.52 0.03
CA ASP A 52 -4.21 10.47 -0.13
C ASP A 52 -4.83 9.27 0.60
N ALA A 53 -4.16 8.11 0.62
CA ALA A 53 -4.61 6.94 1.37
C ALA A 53 -4.56 7.18 2.88
N LYS A 54 -3.49 7.83 3.36
CA LYS A 54 -3.36 8.23 4.77
C LYS A 54 -4.42 9.24 5.19
N ASN A 55 -4.67 10.25 4.35
CA ASN A 55 -5.72 11.23 4.56
C ASN A 55 -7.11 10.58 4.59
N PHE A 56 -7.38 9.65 3.66
CA PHE A 56 -8.62 8.88 3.63
C PHE A 56 -8.81 8.06 4.91
N GLN A 57 -7.79 7.34 5.37
CA GLN A 57 -7.82 6.55 6.61
C GLN A 57 -8.19 7.41 7.83
N SER A 58 -7.70 8.66 7.89
CA SER A 58 -8.00 9.57 9.01
C SER A 58 -9.41 10.15 9.01
N ARG A 59 -10.07 10.22 7.85
CA ARG A 59 -11.35 10.93 7.67
C ARG A 59 -12.54 10.03 7.41
N SER A 60 -12.32 8.76 7.06
CA SER A 60 -13.37 7.88 6.58
C SER A 60 -13.14 6.45 7.05
N SER A 61 -14.22 5.74 7.36
CA SER A 61 -14.19 4.34 7.78
C SER A 61 -14.39 3.34 6.63
N SER A 62 -14.92 3.81 5.50
CA SER A 62 -15.16 3.04 4.28
C SER A 62 -15.37 3.97 3.08
N GLY A 63 -15.33 3.43 1.87
CA GLY A 63 -15.60 4.17 0.65
C GLY A 63 -14.43 4.14 -0.32
N SER A 64 -14.30 5.18 -1.13
CA SER A 64 -13.23 5.32 -2.11
C SER A 64 -12.60 6.70 -2.07
N PHE A 65 -11.34 6.76 -2.52
CA PHE A 65 -10.67 8.02 -2.81
C PHE A 65 -10.11 7.99 -4.23
N LYS A 66 -9.88 9.18 -4.80
CA LYS A 66 -9.48 9.35 -6.19
C LYS A 66 -8.15 10.08 -6.26
N LEU A 67 -7.19 9.47 -6.95
CA LEU A 67 -5.94 10.09 -7.34
C LEU A 67 -6.16 10.85 -8.66
N LEU A 68 -5.92 12.15 -8.61
CA LEU A 68 -5.97 13.05 -9.76
C LEU A 68 -4.56 13.56 -10.04
N LEU A 69 -4.18 13.68 -11.32
CA LEU A 69 -2.96 14.42 -11.64
C LEU A 69 -3.18 15.90 -11.34
N ALA A 70 -2.42 16.41 -10.39
CA ALA A 70 -2.47 17.82 -10.02
C ALA A 70 -1.83 18.69 -11.10
N GLY A 71 -2.51 19.80 -11.44
CA GLY A 71 -1.96 20.97 -12.12
C GLY A 71 -1.00 20.69 -13.27
N ASP A 72 0.24 21.14 -13.10
CA ASP A 72 1.34 21.20 -14.10
C ASP A 72 1.77 19.83 -14.64
N ALA A 73 1.34 18.73 -14.00
CA ALA A 73 1.54 17.38 -14.47
C ALA A 73 0.51 16.95 -15.53
N LYS A 74 -0.53 17.76 -15.79
CA LYS A 74 -1.54 17.48 -16.82
C LYS A 74 -0.91 17.61 -18.20
N GLY A 75 -0.64 16.46 -18.84
CA GLY A 75 0.17 16.34 -20.06
C GLY A 75 1.54 15.68 -19.84
N SER A 76 1.80 15.17 -18.63
CA SER A 76 2.98 14.35 -18.35
C SER A 76 2.69 12.87 -18.65
N THR A 77 3.52 12.26 -19.49
CA THR A 77 3.28 10.93 -20.07
C THR A 77 3.59 9.77 -19.13
N TRP A 78 3.88 10.04 -17.85
CA TRP A 78 4.35 9.01 -16.91
C TRP A 78 3.21 8.30 -16.18
N PHE A 79 2.05 8.95 -16.00
CA PHE A 79 0.93 8.37 -15.28
C PHE A 79 0.06 7.50 -16.21
N THR A 80 0.60 6.34 -16.54
CA THR A 80 -0.05 5.33 -17.36
C THR A 80 -0.57 4.17 -16.51
N LYS A 81 -1.40 3.30 -17.10
CA LYS A 81 -1.83 2.05 -16.47
C LYS A 81 -0.64 1.20 -16.03
N SER A 82 0.37 1.02 -16.90
CA SER A 82 1.53 0.21 -16.57
C SER A 82 2.38 0.81 -15.45
N THR A 83 2.47 2.14 -15.35
CA THR A 83 3.14 2.79 -14.20
C THR A 83 2.37 2.55 -12.91
N LEU A 84 1.04 2.70 -12.94
CA LEU A 84 0.19 2.43 -11.77
C LEU A 84 0.32 0.97 -11.33
N GLU A 85 0.18 0.01 -12.24
CA GLU A 85 0.35 -1.43 -11.96
C GLU A 85 1.72 -1.73 -11.35
N ARG A 86 2.79 -1.15 -11.89
CA ARG A 86 4.15 -1.36 -11.39
C ARG A 86 4.34 -0.77 -9.99
N PHE A 87 3.83 0.43 -9.73
CA PHE A 87 3.83 1.02 -8.40
C PHE A 87 3.08 0.13 -7.39
N LEU A 88 1.86 -0.30 -7.74
CA LEU A 88 1.05 -1.15 -6.87
C LEU A 88 1.68 -2.52 -6.64
N HIS A 89 2.36 -3.08 -7.64
CA HIS A 89 3.12 -4.32 -7.49
C HIS A 89 4.27 -4.17 -6.48
N ILE A 90 5.01 -3.05 -6.53
CA ILE A 90 6.13 -2.78 -5.62
C ILE A 90 5.65 -2.67 -4.18
N ILE A 91 4.62 -1.86 -3.91
CA ILE A 91 4.12 -1.66 -2.54
C ILE A 91 3.38 -2.88 -1.97
N ASN A 92 2.76 -3.70 -2.83
CA ASN A 92 2.09 -4.93 -2.41
C ASN A 92 3.08 -6.09 -2.25
N SER A 93 4.32 -5.95 -2.72
CA SER A 93 5.33 -6.99 -2.57
C SER A 93 5.70 -7.15 -1.09
N PRO A 94 5.63 -8.37 -0.53
CA PRO A 94 5.80 -8.60 0.91
C PRO A 94 7.24 -8.39 1.43
N ASP A 95 8.21 -7.99 0.60
CA ASP A 95 9.61 -7.83 1.02
C ASP A 95 9.81 -6.73 2.08
N ALA A 96 8.95 -5.69 2.09
CA ALA A 96 9.02 -4.65 3.12
C ALA A 96 8.47 -5.12 4.48
N SER A 97 7.37 -5.89 4.48
CA SER A 97 6.68 -6.34 5.70
C SER A 97 7.36 -7.56 6.36
N LYS A 98 7.89 -8.50 5.56
CA LYS A 98 8.60 -9.68 6.08
C LYS A 98 9.86 -9.29 6.87
N THR A 99 10.60 -8.29 6.41
CA THR A 99 11.82 -7.81 7.07
C THR A 99 11.51 -7.18 8.44
N ALA A 100 10.47 -6.36 8.52
CA ALA A 100 10.10 -5.70 9.78
C ALA A 100 9.65 -6.70 10.86
N ASN A 101 8.82 -7.68 10.50
CA ASN A 101 8.38 -8.70 11.45
C ASN A 101 9.53 -9.64 11.88
N GLY A 102 10.44 -9.96 10.96
CA GLY A 102 11.67 -10.70 11.29
C GLY A 102 12.55 -9.96 12.30
N ILE A 103 12.76 -8.66 12.10
CA ILE A 103 13.53 -7.80 13.02
C ILE A 103 12.87 -7.73 14.40
N LEU A 104 11.54 -7.54 14.47
CA LEU A 104 10.82 -7.50 15.75
C LEU A 104 10.91 -8.83 16.51
N GLN A 105 10.87 -9.95 15.78
CA GLN A 105 11.02 -11.28 16.37
C GLN A 105 12.44 -11.51 16.91
N GLU A 106 13.47 -11.10 16.17
CA GLU A 106 14.86 -11.15 16.64
C GLU A 106 15.07 -10.29 17.90
N MET A 107 14.52 -9.07 17.93
CA MET A 107 14.55 -8.20 19.11
C MET A 107 13.90 -8.86 20.33
N SER A 108 12.73 -9.49 20.14
CA SER A 108 12.04 -10.23 21.21
C SER A 108 12.88 -11.39 21.74
N GLN A 109 13.52 -12.17 20.87
CA GLN A 109 14.37 -13.30 21.26
C GLN A 109 15.60 -12.84 22.05
N LEU A 110 16.23 -11.73 21.66
CA LEU A 110 17.35 -11.13 22.38
C LEU A 110 16.95 -10.69 23.79
N GLU A 111 15.79 -10.06 23.95
CA GLU A 111 15.27 -9.65 25.26
C GLU A 111 14.98 -10.84 26.18
N GLU A 112 14.36 -11.89 25.66
CA GLU A 112 14.08 -13.12 26.41
C GLU A 112 15.38 -13.78 26.87
N THR A 113 16.37 -13.86 25.98
CA THR A 113 17.69 -14.42 26.29
C THR A 113 18.38 -13.61 27.40
N ARG A 114 18.31 -12.28 27.35
CA ARG A 114 18.86 -11.40 28.39
C ARG A 114 18.19 -11.64 29.74
N LYS A 115 16.85 -11.63 29.77
CA LYS A 115 16.06 -11.87 31.00
C LYS A 115 16.36 -13.22 31.62
N PHE A 116 16.51 -14.26 30.79
CA PHE A 116 16.88 -15.59 31.25
C PHE A 116 18.29 -15.62 31.86
N HIS A 117 19.25 -14.94 31.24
CA HIS A 117 20.61 -14.82 31.76
C HIS A 117 20.66 -14.07 33.10
N ASP A 118 19.96 -12.95 33.21
CA ASP A 118 19.85 -12.16 34.45
C ASP A 118 19.23 -13.02 35.59
N TYR A 119 18.20 -13.79 35.27
CA TYR A 119 17.58 -14.73 36.20
C TYR A 119 18.57 -15.81 36.69
N LEU A 120 19.35 -16.40 35.78
CA LEU A 120 20.37 -17.38 36.16
C LEU A 120 21.45 -16.77 37.06
N GLN A 121 21.95 -15.58 36.75
CA GLN A 121 22.95 -14.91 37.59
C GLN A 121 22.41 -14.56 38.97
N SER A 122 21.13 -14.17 39.07
CA SER A 122 20.48 -13.88 40.35
C SER A 122 20.28 -15.11 41.25
N LYS A 123 20.35 -16.33 40.69
CA LYS A 123 20.25 -17.59 41.45
C LYS A 123 21.59 -18.16 41.91
N VAL A 124 22.69 -17.60 41.42
CA VAL A 124 24.06 -18.08 41.71
C VAL A 124 24.77 -17.19 42.75
N SER A 125 24.23 -16.00 43.07
CA SER A 125 24.58 -15.20 44.26
C SER A 125 23.65 -15.52 45.44
#